data_AF-A0A7V8Z9L4-F1
#
_entry.id   AF-A0A7V8Z9L4-F1
#
_cell.length_a   1.000
_cell.length_b   1.000
_cell.length_c   1.000
_cell.angle_alpha   90.00
_cell.angle_beta   90.00
_cell.angle_gamma   90.00
#
_symmetry.space_group_name_H-M   'P 1'
#
loop_
_entity.id
_entity.type
_entity.pdbx_description
1 polymer ?
#
loop_
_entity_poly.entity_id
_entity_poly.type
_entity_poly.pdbx_seq_one_letter_code
_entity_poly.pdbx_strand_id
1 'polypeptide(L)'
;MTLRVEALSDCAPKEIASDAASSPRAFDDIFTLHHRSVYRTAYALVRDGGLAEDIVQEVFLRLYRNLDDAPGDDLLRAWLLRVTINTARNTLRGRTRANVREEAFAK
;
A
#
# COMPACT_ATOMS: atom_id res chain seq x y z
N MET A 1 2.61 -9.42 -20.09
CA MET A 1 1.17 -9.33 -20.42
C MET A 1 0.45 -8.72 -19.24
N THR A 2 -0.03 -7.51 -19.48
CA THR A 2 -0.56 -6.52 -18.54
C THR A 2 -1.88 -7.00 -17.96
N LEU A 3 -1.95 -7.22 -16.64
CA LEU A 3 -3.23 -7.43 -15.96
C LEU A 3 -3.94 -6.07 -15.85
N ARG A 4 -4.93 -5.89 -16.74
CA ARG A 4 -5.94 -4.84 -16.70
C ARG A 4 -6.81 -5.09 -15.47
N VAL A 5 -6.75 -4.18 -14.50
CA VAL A 5 -7.65 -4.14 -13.34
C VAL A 5 -8.77 -3.17 -13.70
N GLU A 6 -9.86 -3.70 -14.23
CA GLU A 6 -11.14 -3.00 -14.31
C GLU A 6 -11.82 -3.02 -12.94
N ALA A 7 -12.53 -1.92 -12.66
CA ALA A 7 -13.48 -1.73 -11.57
C ALA A 7 -12.95 -1.67 -10.12
N LEU A 8 -12.48 -0.48 -9.72
CA LEU A 8 -12.87 0.09 -8.42
C LEU A 8 -13.45 1.49 -8.68
N SER A 9 -14.64 1.52 -9.27
CA SER A 9 -15.58 2.64 -9.11
C SER A 9 -16.35 2.39 -7.82
N ASP A 10 -16.25 3.36 -6.91
CA ASP A 10 -17.28 3.82 -5.97
C ASP A 10 -16.63 4.25 -4.65
N CYS A 11 -16.41 5.56 -4.52
CA CYS A 11 -16.89 6.37 -3.39
C CYS A 11 -16.66 7.86 -3.69
N ALA A 12 -17.66 8.66 -3.35
CA ALA A 12 -17.93 10.05 -3.71
C ALA A 12 -16.82 11.09 -3.38
N PRO A 13 -16.84 12.26 -4.05
CA PRO A 13 -15.83 13.30 -3.88
C PRO A 13 -16.06 14.08 -2.58
N LYS A 14 -15.00 14.26 -1.80
CA LYS A 14 -14.90 15.37 -0.85
C LYS A 14 -13.65 16.15 -1.22
N GLU A 15 -13.87 17.38 -1.67
CA GLU A 15 -12.83 18.37 -1.94
C GLU A 15 -11.93 18.50 -0.71
N ILE A 16 -10.64 18.22 -0.88
CA ILE A 16 -9.61 18.52 0.12
C ILE A 16 -8.85 19.72 -0.43
N ALA A 17 -8.92 20.80 0.35
CA ALA A 17 -8.34 22.09 0.01
C ALA A 17 -6.80 22.01 -0.08
N SER A 18 -6.28 22.69 -1.10
CA SER A 18 -4.95 22.54 -1.70
C SER A 18 -3.79 23.23 -0.97
N ASP A 19 -3.76 23.28 0.37
CA ASP A 19 -2.67 23.96 1.09
C ASP A 19 -2.32 23.25 2.41
N ALA A 20 -1.49 22.19 2.37
CA ALA A 20 -0.69 21.70 3.51
C ALA A 20 0.12 20.41 3.20
N ALA A 21 0.83 20.35 2.07
CA ALA A 21 1.55 19.13 1.66
C ALA A 21 2.56 18.57 2.68
N SER A 22 3.00 19.35 3.69
CA SER A 22 3.92 18.90 4.74
C SER A 22 3.39 18.97 6.18
N SER A 23 2.08 19.18 6.39
CA SER A 23 1.53 19.20 7.76
C SER A 23 1.15 17.81 8.24
N PRO A 24 1.43 17.43 9.50
CA PRO A 24 0.98 16.16 10.10
C PRO A 24 -0.52 15.88 9.90
N ARG A 25 -1.34 16.93 9.88
CA ARG A 25 -2.79 16.85 9.66
C ARG A 25 -3.16 16.31 8.27
N ALA A 26 -2.41 16.66 7.22
CA ALA A 26 -2.71 16.19 5.86
C ALA A 26 -2.43 14.68 5.72
N PHE A 27 -1.37 14.19 6.37
CA PHE A 27 -1.07 12.76 6.37
C PHE A 27 -2.13 11.95 7.13
N ASP A 28 -2.58 12.42 8.30
CA ASP A 28 -3.58 11.72 9.11
C ASP A 28 -4.91 11.54 8.36
N ASP A 29 -5.33 12.54 7.58
CA ASP A 29 -6.53 12.47 6.75
C ASP A 29 -6.38 11.42 5.63
N ILE A 30 -5.24 11.44 4.92
CA ILE A 30 -4.91 10.46 3.88
C ILE A 30 -4.85 9.05 4.47
N PHE A 31 -4.20 8.88 5.62
CA PHE A 31 -4.11 7.60 6.32
C PHE A 31 -5.50 7.09 6.66
N THR A 32 -6.30 7.90 7.33
CA THR A 32 -7.66 7.52 7.77
C THR A 32 -8.54 7.13 6.58
N LEU A 33 -8.46 7.87 5.48
CA LEU A 33 -9.25 7.62 4.28
C LEU A 33 -8.85 6.33 3.55
N HIS A 34 -7.55 6.05 3.44
CA HIS A 34 -7.04 4.97 2.57
C HIS A 34 -6.62 3.70 3.30
N HIS A 35 -6.36 3.74 4.61
CA HIS A 35 -5.83 2.62 5.39
C HIS A 35 -6.62 1.33 5.16
N ARG A 36 -7.95 1.38 5.25
CA ARG A 36 -8.81 0.20 5.07
C ARG A 36 -8.69 -0.42 3.68
N SER A 37 -8.57 0.40 2.64
CA SER A 37 -8.41 -0.09 1.27
C SER A 37 -7.05 -0.74 1.07
N VAL A 38 -5.98 -0.11 1.56
CA VAL A 38 -4.62 -0.63 1.51
C VAL A 38 -4.52 -1.97 2.25
N TYR A 39 -5.04 -2.03 3.48
CA TYR A 39 -5.05 -3.25 4.29
C TYR A 39 -5.80 -4.39 3.60
N ARG A 40 -7.00 -4.13 3.09
CA ARG A 40 -7.80 -5.15 2.39
C ARG A 40 -7.08 -5.68 1.15
N THR A 41 -6.43 -4.81 0.38
CA THR A 41 -5.65 -5.22 -0.79
C THR A 41 -4.43 -6.05 -0.38
N ALA A 42 -3.69 -5.61 0.64
CA ALA A 42 -2.55 -6.37 1.17
C ALA A 42 -3.00 -7.77 1.63
N TYR A 43 -4.02 -7.83 2.49
CA TYR A 43 -4.56 -9.08 3.02
C TYR A 43 -5.09 -10.03 1.92
N ALA A 44 -5.74 -9.49 0.89
CA ALA A 44 -6.18 -10.30 -0.25
C ALA A 44 -5.02 -10.98 -0.98
N LEU A 45 -3.84 -10.36 -1.00
CA LEU A 45 -2.65 -10.87 -1.68
C LEU A 45 -1.83 -11.84 -0.80
N VAL A 46 -1.62 -11.50 0.48
CA VAL A 46 -0.75 -12.31 1.36
C VAL A 46 -1.49 -13.34 2.21
N ARG A 47 -2.80 -13.18 2.41
CA ARG A 47 -3.66 -14.06 3.23
C ARG A 47 -3.15 -14.29 4.66
N ASP A 48 -2.42 -13.31 5.19
CA ASP A 48 -1.77 -13.32 6.49
C ASP A 48 -1.96 -11.92 7.12
N GLY A 49 -2.55 -11.87 8.32
CA GLY A 49 -2.90 -10.61 8.97
C GLY A 49 -1.68 -9.78 9.36
N GLY A 50 -0.68 -10.42 9.99
CA GLY A 50 0.55 -9.74 10.41
C GLY A 50 1.32 -9.19 9.21
N LEU A 51 1.48 -10.00 8.16
CA LEU A 51 2.11 -9.50 6.94
C LEU A 51 1.33 -8.38 6.26
N ALA A 52 0.00 -8.41 6.31
CA ALA A 52 -0.80 -7.34 5.73
C ALA A 52 -0.59 -6.04 6.50
N GLU A 53 -0.51 -6.08 7.83
CA GLU A 53 -0.18 -4.91 8.66
C GLU A 53 1.22 -4.39 8.38
N ASP A 54 2.22 -5.27 8.26
CA ASP A 54 3.60 -4.87 7.91
C ASP A 54 3.66 -4.17 6.55
N ILE A 55 2.93 -4.70 5.57
CA ILE A 55 2.85 -4.08 4.23
C ILE A 55 2.18 -2.72 4.30
N VAL A 56 1.09 -2.58 5.06
CA VAL A 56 0.40 -1.29 5.26
C VAL A 56 1.36 -0.29 5.86
N GLN A 57 2.07 -0.65 6.92
CA GLN A 57 3.06 0.21 7.57
C GLN A 57 4.12 0.69 6.57
N GLU A 58 4.72 -0.23 5.80
CA GLU A 58 5.73 0.11 4.80
C GLU A 58 5.18 1.05 3.70
N VAL A 59 3.95 0.82 3.23
CA VAL A 59 3.30 1.68 2.22
C VAL A 59 3.12 3.11 2.75
N PHE A 60 2.58 3.26 3.96
CA PHE A 60 2.34 4.58 4.54
C PHE A 60 3.62 5.28 5.00
N LEU A 61 4.66 4.53 5.42
CA LEU A 61 5.99 5.09 5.68
C LEU A 61 6.63 5.63 4.40
N ARG A 62 6.45 4.96 3.26
CA ARG A 62 6.91 5.47 1.96
C ARG A 62 6.18 6.73 1.54
N LEU A 63 4.87 6.78 1.76
CA LEU A 63 4.08 7.99 1.52
C LEU A 63 4.59 9.13 2.40
N TYR A 64 4.73 8.91 3.71
CA TYR A 64 5.17 9.93 4.66
C TYR A 64 6.56 10.49 4.30
N ARG A 65 7.48 9.63 3.86
CA ARG A 65 8.84 10.04 3.45
C ARG A 65 8.89 10.84 2.14
N ASN A 66 7.87 10.74 1.30
CA ASN A 66 7.82 11.39 -0.01
C ASN A 66 6.52 12.18 -0.16
N LEU A 67 6.05 12.80 0.93
CA LEU A 67 4.75 13.45 0.96
C LEU A 67 4.71 14.66 0.01
N ASP A 68 5.83 15.38 -0.09
CA ASP A 68 5.99 16.53 -0.99
C ASP A 68 5.96 16.13 -2.49
N ASP A 69 6.39 14.90 -2.80
CA ASP A 69 6.42 14.33 -4.16
C ASP A 69 5.23 13.39 -4.42
N ALA A 70 4.28 13.31 -3.49
CA ALA A 70 3.15 12.41 -3.61
C ALA A 70 2.27 12.83 -4.79
N PRO A 71 1.67 11.88 -5.52
CA PRO A 71 0.70 12.22 -6.55
C PRO A 71 -0.47 13.00 -5.95
N GLY A 72 -1.01 13.96 -6.68
CA GLY A 72 -2.22 14.67 -6.27
C GLY A 72 -3.41 13.73 -6.03
N ASP A 73 -4.42 14.26 -5.35
CA ASP A 73 -5.54 13.50 -4.76
C ASP A 73 -6.20 12.49 -5.71
N ASP A 74 -6.42 12.87 -6.97
CA ASP A 74 -7.03 12.03 -8.00
C ASP A 74 -6.24 10.73 -8.29
N LEU A 75 -4.92 10.77 -8.11
CA LEU A 75 -4.00 9.67 -8.40
C LEU A 75 -3.46 8.98 -7.15
N LEU A 76 -3.59 9.61 -5.99
CA LEU A 76 -3.03 9.12 -4.73
C LEU A 76 -3.52 7.72 -4.39
N ARG A 77 -4.83 7.47 -4.54
CA ARG A 77 -5.43 6.16 -4.31
C ARG A 77 -4.84 5.09 -5.24
N ALA A 78 -4.73 5.39 -6.53
CA ALA A 78 -4.19 4.44 -7.51
C ALA A 78 -2.71 4.14 -7.23
N TRP A 79 -1.96 5.17 -6.82
CA TRP A 79 -0.56 5.03 -6.41
C TRP A 79 -0.42 4.16 -5.15
N LEU A 80 -1.20 4.41 -4.10
CA LEU A 80 -1.20 3.61 -2.87
C LEU A 80 -1.46 2.13 -3.17
N LEU A 81 -2.48 1.82 -3.98
CA LEU A 81 -2.79 0.45 -4.36
C LEU A 81 -1.66 -0.19 -5.18
N ARG A 82 -1.04 0.54 -6.09
CA ARG A 82 0.12 0.05 -6.87
C ARG A 82 1.31 -0.27 -5.97
N VAL A 83 1.66 0.63 -5.05
CA VAL A 83 2.75 0.41 -4.09
C VAL A 83 2.43 -0.80 -3.21
N THR A 84 1.21 -0.91 -2.71
CA THR A 84 0.74 -2.06 -1.91
C THR A 84 0.92 -3.39 -2.65
N ILE A 85 0.47 -3.47 -3.90
CA ILE A 85 0.59 -4.68 -4.72
C ILE A 85 2.06 -5.05 -4.93
N ASN A 86 2.91 -4.06 -5.20
CA ASN A 86 4.34 -4.30 -5.40
C ASN A 86 5.04 -4.77 -4.11
N THR A 87 4.74 -4.12 -2.98
CA THR A 87 5.28 -4.52 -1.66
C THR A 87 4.82 -5.93 -1.30
N ALA A 88 3.53 -6.25 -1.45
CA ALA A 88 3.01 -7.60 -1.18
C ALA A 88 3.68 -8.67 -2.03
N ARG A 89 3.85 -8.41 -3.34
CA ARG A 89 4.57 -9.32 -4.24
C ARG A 89 6.04 -9.51 -3.82
N ASN A 90 6.70 -8.45 -3.40
CA ASN A 90 8.08 -8.55 -2.91
C ASN A 90 8.17 -9.37 -1.62
N THR A 91 7.25 -9.16 -0.67
CA THR A 91 7.15 -9.93 0.57
C THR A 91 6.97 -11.42 0.28
N LEU A 92 6.05 -11.79 -0.61
CA LEU A 92 5.84 -13.20 -1.01
C LEU A 92 7.09 -13.82 -1.65
N ARG A 93 7.76 -13.09 -2.55
CA ARG A 93 9.04 -13.54 -3.15
C ARG A 93 10.17 -13.68 -2.13
N GLY A 94 10.17 -12.84 -1.09
CA GLY A 94 11.07 -12.94 0.06
C GLY A 94 10.84 -14.23 0.83
N ARG A 95 9.57 -14.52 1.17
CA ARG A 95 9.18 -15.75 1.89
C ARG A 95 9.58 -17.02 1.14
N THR A 96 9.34 -17.10 -0.17
CA THR A 96 9.77 -18.27 -0.96
C THR A 96 11.28 -18.51 -0.85
N ARG A 97 12.09 -17.43 -0.88
CA ARG A 97 13.55 -17.55 -0.72
C ARG A 97 13.97 -17.94 0.69
N ALA A 98 13.26 -17.47 1.72
CA ALA A 98 13.52 -17.85 3.11
C ALA A 98 13.23 -19.34 3.32
N ASN A 99 12.08 -19.83 2.87
CA ASN A 99 11.69 -21.24 3.00
C ASN A 99 12.70 -22.18 2.30
N VAL A 100 13.12 -21.84 1.07
CA VAL A 100 14.13 -22.64 0.33
C VAL A 100 15.46 -22.69 1.08
N ARG A 101 15.86 -21.61 1.74
CA ARG A 101 17.09 -21.59 2.55
C ARG A 101 16.93 -22.49 3.78
N GLU A 102 15.82 -22.38 4.50
CA GLU A 102 15.53 -23.21 5.67
C GLU A 102 15.52 -24.71 5.33
N GLU A 103 14.89 -25.09 4.20
CA GLU A 103 14.92 -26.48 3.70
C GLU A 103 16.33 -26.95 3.32
N ALA A 104 17.19 -26.06 2.83
CA ALA A 104 18.58 -26.37 2.50
C ALA A 104 19.47 -26.53 3.74
N PHE A 105 19.17 -25.84 4.84
CA PHE A 105 19.87 -26.00 6.12
C PHE A 105 19.37 -27.18 6.96
N ALA A 106 18.15 -27.65 6.70
CA ALA A 106 17.54 -28.78 7.40
C ALA A 106 17.97 -30.17 6.86
N LYS A 107 18.73 -30.21 5.75
CA LYS A 107 19.33 -31.41 5.17
C LYS A 107 20.82 -31.47 5.48
#